data_AF-A0AAD9X8F7-F1
#
_entry.id   AF-A0AAD9X8F7-F1
#
_cell.length_a   1.000
_cell.length_b   1.000
_cell.length_c   1.000
_cell.angle_alpha   90.00
_cell.angle_beta   90.00
_cell.angle_gamma   90.00
#
_symmetry.space_group_name_H-M   'P 1'
#
loop_
_entity.id
_entity.type
_entity.pdbx_description
1 polymer ?
#
loop_
_entity_poly.entity_id
_entity_poly.type
_entity_poly.pdbx_seq_one_letter_code
_entity_poly.pdbx_strand_id
1 'polypeptide(L)'
;MADHFTEIQLPQQRNYNSIPFPSVLSPNPSTKAAAVPCSVSNLIETIKSRKLFLESLLLKTGAILFRGFDVKTAEDFHDVVEAFRYEDFPSFGGTALGTQVFGQIFTANESPPDQNMGFHQEMVQTLQSPSKLLFFCEVEPASGGETPIVLSHIVYERMRPNYPEFVEKLEDYRLILSRFLGQDDDPSSPIGSSRKSTFSTDNKSVAEERFVI
;
A
#
# COMPACT_ATOMS: atom_id res chain seq x y z
N MET A 1 -6.03 -23.82 -11.33
CA MET A 1 -5.26 -22.92 -10.46
C MET A 1 -3.82 -22.67 -10.94
N ALA A 2 -3.30 -23.20 -12.05
CA ALA A 2 -1.89 -22.96 -12.37
C ALA A 2 -1.53 -23.13 -13.85
N ASP A 3 -2.11 -22.32 -14.74
CA ASP A 3 -1.51 -22.22 -16.08
C ASP A 3 -0.53 -21.05 -16.18
N HIS A 4 -0.66 -20.01 -15.34
CA HIS A 4 0.13 -18.78 -15.48
C HIS A 4 0.90 -18.38 -14.21
N PHE A 5 0.34 -18.65 -13.02
CA PHE A 5 1.00 -18.42 -11.74
C PHE A 5 1.36 -19.73 -11.05
N THR A 6 2.46 -19.69 -10.31
CA THR A 6 2.84 -20.68 -9.31
C THR A 6 2.84 -19.99 -7.94
N GLU A 7 2.12 -20.55 -6.98
CA GLU A 7 2.23 -20.10 -5.58
C GLU A 7 3.56 -20.59 -5.00
N ILE A 8 4.34 -19.68 -4.44
CA ILE A 8 5.61 -20.00 -3.76
C ILE A 8 5.54 -19.63 -2.29
N GLN A 9 6.46 -20.21 -1.51
CA GLN A 9 6.60 -19.91 -0.09
C GLN A 9 7.89 -19.16 0.17
N LEU A 10 7.82 -18.15 1.04
CA LEU A 10 8.94 -17.35 1.50
C LEU A 10 9.13 -17.55 3.01
N PRO A 11 10.37 -17.56 3.52
CA PRO A 11 10.64 -17.73 4.95
C PRO A 11 9.92 -16.71 5.85
N GLN A 12 9.64 -15.51 5.34
CA GLN A 12 9.04 -14.40 6.08
C GLN A 12 7.51 -14.48 6.15
N GLN A 13 6.86 -15.29 5.32
CA GLN A 13 5.40 -15.44 5.34
C GLN A 13 4.94 -16.02 6.67
N ARG A 14 3.77 -15.57 7.13
CA ARG A 14 3.07 -16.16 8.28
C ARG A 14 1.83 -16.88 7.82
N ASN A 15 1.37 -17.84 8.62
CA ASN A 15 0.10 -18.53 8.39
C ASN A 15 -0.90 -18.20 9.49
N TYR A 16 -2.09 -17.78 9.10
CA TYR A 16 -3.22 -17.53 10.00
C TYR A 16 -4.38 -18.42 9.56
N ASN A 17 -4.82 -19.36 10.42
CA ASN A 17 -5.84 -20.35 10.08
C ASN A 17 -5.54 -21.11 8.77
N SER A 18 -4.28 -21.51 8.58
CA SER A 18 -3.77 -22.17 7.37
C SER A 18 -3.81 -21.32 6.09
N ILE A 19 -4.03 -20.01 6.20
CA ILE A 19 -3.95 -19.05 5.09
C ILE A 19 -2.59 -18.34 5.15
N PRO A 20 -1.78 -18.36 4.08
CA PRO A 20 -0.52 -17.63 4.04
C PRO A 20 -0.75 -16.11 3.93
N PHE A 21 0.08 -15.34 4.62
CA PHE A 21 0.10 -13.88 4.57
C PHE A 21 1.53 -13.35 4.37
N PRO A 22 1.78 -12.57 3.30
CA PRO A 22 0.91 -12.41 2.11
C PRO A 22 0.81 -13.71 1.30
N SER A 23 -0.06 -13.81 0.30
CA SER A 23 0.13 -14.82 -0.77
C SER A 23 1.25 -14.38 -1.71
N VAL A 24 2.03 -15.32 -2.25
CA VAL A 24 3.13 -14.98 -3.18
C VAL A 24 2.95 -15.73 -4.48
N LEU A 25 2.80 -14.97 -5.58
CA LEU A 25 2.63 -15.47 -6.93
C LEU A 25 3.89 -15.23 -7.75
N SER A 26 4.38 -16.28 -8.40
CA SER A 26 5.50 -16.23 -9.33
C SER A 26 5.10 -16.72 -10.72
N PRO A 27 5.87 -16.40 -11.77
CA PRO A 27 5.63 -16.94 -13.10
C PRO A 27 5.60 -18.47 -13.08
N ASN A 28 4.62 -19.08 -13.74
CA ASN A 28 4.61 -20.52 -13.91
C ASN A 28 5.55 -20.92 -15.07
N PRO A 29 6.65 -21.66 -14.83
CA PRO A 29 7.57 -22.06 -15.89
C PRO A 29 6.95 -23.08 -16.87
N SER A 30 5.87 -23.74 -16.48
CA SER A 30 5.16 -24.74 -17.31
C SER A 30 4.09 -24.13 -18.23
N THR A 31 4.00 -22.79 -18.28
CA THR A 31 3.04 -22.09 -19.13
C THR A 31 3.32 -22.44 -20.60
N LYS A 32 2.34 -23.02 -21.31
CA LYS A 32 2.45 -23.35 -22.74
C LYS A 32 2.30 -22.14 -23.68
N ALA A 33 2.30 -20.92 -23.14
CA ALA A 33 2.14 -19.71 -23.91
C ALA A 33 3.38 -19.45 -24.76
N ALA A 34 3.19 -18.82 -25.92
CA ALA A 34 4.28 -18.38 -26.78
C ALA A 34 5.14 -17.27 -26.15
N ALA A 35 4.61 -16.61 -25.11
CA ALA A 35 5.28 -15.52 -24.41
C ALA A 35 6.21 -16.02 -23.30
N VAL A 36 7.27 -15.25 -23.04
CA VAL A 36 8.20 -15.49 -21.93
C VAL A 36 7.42 -15.36 -20.61
N PRO A 37 7.34 -16.42 -19.77
CA PRO A 37 6.46 -16.42 -18.59
C PRO A 37 6.72 -15.27 -17.59
N CYS A 38 7.98 -14.82 -17.46
CA CYS A 38 8.34 -13.73 -16.56
C CYS A 38 8.09 -12.33 -17.13
N SER A 39 7.79 -12.19 -18.43
CA SER A 39 7.64 -10.87 -19.06
C SER A 39 6.51 -10.04 -18.46
N VAL A 40 6.70 -8.71 -18.44
CA VAL A 40 5.67 -7.74 -18.02
C VAL A 40 4.37 -7.91 -18.83
N SER A 41 4.46 -8.15 -20.14
CA SER A 41 3.30 -8.39 -21.00
C SER A 41 2.51 -9.63 -20.57
N ASN A 42 3.19 -10.74 -20.25
CA ASN A 42 2.52 -11.94 -19.74
C ASN A 42 1.85 -11.68 -18.37
N LEU A 43 2.48 -10.91 -17.48
CA LEU A 43 1.88 -10.51 -16.21
C LEU A 43 0.59 -9.71 -16.44
N ILE A 44 0.63 -8.70 -17.31
CA ILE A 44 -0.52 -7.85 -17.68
C ILE A 44 -1.67 -8.69 -18.25
N GLU A 45 -1.38 -9.58 -19.20
CA GLU A 45 -2.40 -10.47 -19.80
C GLU A 45 -2.98 -11.44 -18.77
N THR A 46 -2.14 -11.95 -17.87
CA THR A 46 -2.58 -12.86 -16.80
C THR A 46 -3.46 -12.13 -15.79
N ILE A 47 -3.11 -10.91 -15.38
CA ILE A 47 -3.94 -10.08 -14.50
C ILE A 47 -5.32 -9.87 -15.13
N LYS A 48 -5.35 -9.46 -16.41
CA LYS A 48 -6.60 -9.22 -17.15
C LYS A 48 -7.47 -10.48 -17.24
N SER A 49 -6.88 -11.63 -17.55
CA SER A 49 -7.61 -12.90 -17.72
C SER A 49 -7.97 -13.61 -16.41
N ARG A 50 -7.26 -13.32 -15.32
CA ARG A 50 -7.43 -13.96 -14.00
C ARG A 50 -7.89 -13.00 -12.91
N LYS A 51 -8.49 -11.86 -13.28
CA LYS A 51 -8.97 -10.83 -12.35
C LYS A 51 -9.78 -11.41 -11.17
N LEU A 52 -10.82 -12.22 -11.45
CA LEU A 52 -11.66 -12.81 -10.39
C LEU A 52 -10.89 -13.72 -9.44
N PHE A 53 -9.90 -14.45 -9.95
CA PHE A 53 -9.03 -15.28 -9.12
C PHE A 53 -8.16 -14.42 -8.20
N LEU A 54 -7.54 -13.37 -8.76
CA LEU A 54 -6.69 -12.45 -7.99
C LEU A 54 -7.50 -11.70 -6.93
N GLU A 55 -8.72 -11.25 -7.25
CA GLU A 55 -9.61 -10.59 -6.29
C GLU A 55 -10.06 -11.54 -5.17
N SER A 56 -10.39 -12.79 -5.51
CA SER A 56 -10.73 -13.80 -4.51
C SER A 56 -9.54 -14.14 -3.61
N LEU A 57 -8.33 -14.24 -4.20
CA LEU A 57 -7.11 -14.50 -3.45
C LEU A 57 -6.79 -13.31 -2.51
N LEU A 58 -6.86 -12.08 -3.02
CA LEU A 58 -6.62 -10.86 -2.25
C LEU A 58 -7.62 -10.71 -1.09
N LEU A 59 -8.90 -10.99 -1.33
CA LEU A 59 -9.92 -10.98 -0.29
C LEU A 59 -9.62 -12.00 0.81
N LYS A 60 -9.10 -13.17 0.44
CA LYS A 60 -8.77 -14.24 1.38
C LYS A 60 -7.49 -13.96 2.17
N THR A 61 -6.46 -13.44 1.54
CA THR A 61 -5.12 -13.31 2.14
C THR A 61 -4.82 -11.92 2.65
N GLY A 62 -5.55 -10.89 2.21
CA GLY A 62 -5.32 -9.49 2.55
C GLY A 62 -4.18 -8.81 1.78
N ALA A 63 -3.22 -9.58 1.25
CA ALA A 63 -2.15 -9.07 0.40
C ALA A 63 -1.63 -10.16 -0.57
N ILE A 64 -1.16 -9.73 -1.74
CA ILE A 64 -0.50 -10.56 -2.75
C ILE A 64 0.82 -9.91 -3.13
N LEU A 65 1.91 -10.69 -3.11
CA LEU A 65 3.20 -10.32 -3.65
C LEU A 65 3.41 -11.02 -4.99
N PHE A 66 3.59 -10.25 -6.07
CA PHE A 66 4.03 -10.76 -7.36
C PHE A 66 5.56 -10.75 -7.40
N ARG A 67 6.21 -11.91 -7.56
CA ARG A 67 7.67 -12.05 -7.49
C ARG A 67 8.21 -12.83 -8.68
N GLY A 68 9.26 -12.31 -9.31
CA GLY A 68 9.94 -12.94 -10.45
C GLY A 68 9.43 -12.52 -11.82
N PHE A 69 8.70 -11.39 -11.91
CA PHE A 69 8.30 -10.78 -13.17
C PHE A 69 9.26 -9.65 -13.55
N ASP A 70 9.47 -9.44 -14.85
CA ASP A 70 10.35 -8.42 -15.43
C ASP A 70 9.68 -7.03 -15.45
N VAL A 71 9.15 -6.58 -14.32
CA VAL A 71 8.67 -5.20 -14.12
C VAL A 71 9.87 -4.37 -13.68
N LYS A 72 10.40 -3.50 -14.54
CA LYS A 72 11.71 -2.86 -14.33
C LYS A 72 11.65 -1.35 -14.20
N THR A 73 10.58 -0.72 -14.66
CA THR A 73 10.43 0.73 -14.64
C THR A 73 9.07 1.15 -14.10
N ALA A 74 8.93 2.44 -13.76
CA ALA A 74 7.64 3.04 -13.43
C ALA A 74 6.59 2.89 -14.54
N GLU A 75 6.99 2.89 -15.82
CA GLU A 75 6.09 2.62 -16.96
C GLU A 75 5.58 1.17 -16.98
N ASP A 76 6.49 0.19 -16.79
CA ASP A 76 6.09 -1.22 -16.68
C ASP A 76 5.10 -1.40 -15.52
N PHE A 77 5.37 -0.75 -14.38
CA PHE A 77 4.50 -0.82 -13.22
C PHE A 77 3.16 -0.12 -13.47
N HIS A 78 3.15 1.04 -14.14
CA HIS A 78 1.94 1.72 -14.54
C HIS A 78 1.04 0.82 -15.39
N ASP A 79 1.58 0.15 -16.40
CA ASP A 79 0.82 -0.77 -17.25
C ASP A 79 0.26 -1.97 -16.46
N VAL A 80 0.99 -2.43 -15.44
CA VAL A 80 0.52 -3.47 -14.51
C VAL A 80 -0.64 -2.96 -13.63
N VAL A 81 -0.54 -1.73 -13.11
CA VAL A 81 -1.63 -1.09 -12.34
C VAL A 81 -2.89 -0.96 -13.21
N GLU A 82 -2.77 -0.44 -14.42
CA GLU A 82 -3.86 -0.31 -15.39
C GLU A 82 -4.50 -1.66 -15.75
N ALA A 83 -3.71 -2.75 -15.76
CA ALA A 83 -4.21 -4.09 -16.03
C ALA A 83 -5.26 -4.55 -15.01
N PHE A 84 -5.17 -4.11 -13.75
CA PHE A 84 -6.15 -4.45 -12.72
C PHE A 84 -7.50 -3.77 -12.94
N ARG A 85 -7.54 -2.61 -13.62
CA ARG A 85 -8.76 -1.80 -13.80
C ARG A 85 -9.45 -1.53 -12.46
N TYR A 86 -8.68 -1.12 -11.46
CA TYR A 86 -9.24 -0.55 -10.25
C TYR A 86 -9.56 0.92 -10.50
N GLU A 87 -10.55 1.45 -9.80
CA GLU A 87 -10.82 2.89 -9.82
C GLU A 87 -9.70 3.61 -9.10
N ASP A 88 -9.21 4.68 -9.71
CA ASP A 88 -8.17 5.49 -9.12
C ASP A 88 -8.69 6.21 -7.88
N PHE A 89 -7.85 6.26 -6.85
CA PHE A 89 -8.15 7.06 -5.70
C PHE A 89 -7.84 8.53 -6.05
N PRO A 90 -8.84 9.43 -6.06
CA PRO A 90 -8.62 10.82 -6.39
C PRO A 90 -7.61 11.42 -5.41
N SER A 91 -6.58 12.07 -5.94
CA SER A 91 -5.60 12.80 -5.14
C SER A 91 -6.28 13.98 -4.45
N PHE A 92 -6.84 13.72 -3.28
CA PHE A 92 -7.30 14.75 -2.36
C PHE A 92 -6.15 15.10 -1.43
N GLY A 93 -5.91 16.41 -1.25
CA GLY A 93 -4.86 16.95 -0.40
C GLY A 93 -4.72 16.20 0.93
N GLY A 94 -3.49 15.76 1.20
CA GLY A 94 -3.10 14.93 2.34
C GLY A 94 -1.58 15.00 2.54
N THR A 95 -1.12 14.68 3.75
CA THR A 95 0.21 15.04 4.32
C THR A 95 1.45 14.30 3.78
N ALA A 96 1.43 13.81 2.53
CA ALA A 96 2.64 13.38 1.83
C ALA A 96 2.25 13.07 0.37
N LEU A 97 2.19 14.10 -0.48
CA LEU A 97 2.18 13.86 -1.92
C LEU A 97 3.59 13.43 -2.30
N GLY A 98 3.77 12.12 -2.48
CA GLY A 98 4.97 11.60 -3.14
C GLY A 98 5.18 12.31 -4.48
N THR A 99 6.42 12.35 -4.94
CA THR A 99 6.75 12.90 -6.25
C THR A 99 6.15 12.03 -7.33
N GLN A 100 5.37 12.63 -8.25
CA GLN A 100 4.86 11.90 -9.42
C GLN A 100 6.03 11.48 -10.31
N VAL A 101 6.13 10.18 -10.59
CA VAL A 101 7.18 9.59 -11.42
C VAL A 101 6.69 9.40 -12.85
N PHE A 102 5.58 8.68 -13.03
CA PHE A 102 4.99 8.40 -14.34
C PHE A 102 3.49 8.09 -14.21
N GLY A 103 2.64 8.71 -15.05
CA GLY A 103 1.20 8.46 -15.01
C GLY A 103 0.63 8.64 -13.60
N GLN A 104 0.11 7.56 -13.01
CA GLN A 104 -0.46 7.54 -11.64
C GLN A 104 0.49 6.93 -10.60
N ILE A 105 1.78 6.81 -10.93
CA ILE A 105 2.81 6.26 -10.05
C ILE A 105 3.52 7.41 -9.34
N PHE A 106 3.58 7.29 -8.01
CA PHE A 106 4.20 8.26 -7.11
C PHE A 106 5.24 7.55 -6.25
N THR A 107 6.26 8.28 -5.79
CA THR A 107 7.15 7.79 -4.74
C THR A 107 6.37 7.56 -3.44
N ALA A 108 6.67 6.48 -2.71
CA ALA A 108 5.87 6.07 -1.55
C ALA A 108 6.27 6.77 -0.24
N ASN A 109 7.54 7.16 -0.08
CA ASN A 109 8.06 7.80 1.12
C ASN A 109 9.16 8.81 0.77
N GLU A 110 9.07 10.01 1.33
CA GLU A 110 10.06 11.08 1.22
C GLU A 110 10.71 11.40 2.58
N SER A 111 10.40 10.62 3.62
CA SER A 111 11.04 10.76 4.94
C SER A 111 12.51 10.32 4.88
N PRO A 112 13.36 10.83 5.79
CA PRO A 112 14.75 10.40 5.87
C PRO A 112 14.89 8.87 6.02
N PRO A 113 15.87 8.24 5.35
CA PRO A 113 15.99 6.78 5.27
C PRO A 113 16.35 6.11 6.61
N ASP A 114 16.83 6.88 7.60
CA ASP A 114 17.13 6.43 8.95
C ASP A 114 15.91 6.42 9.88
N GLN A 115 14.76 6.95 9.43
CA GLN A 115 13.54 7.04 10.21
C GLN A 115 12.59 5.89 9.90
N ASN A 116 12.13 5.21 10.96
CA ASN A 116 11.11 4.19 10.83
C ASN A 116 9.71 4.80 10.80
N MET A 117 8.92 4.46 9.78
CA MET A 117 7.50 4.76 9.76
C MET A 117 6.75 3.79 10.68
N GLY A 118 5.90 4.32 11.55
CA GLY A 118 5.01 3.50 12.37
C GLY A 118 3.97 2.78 11.51
N PHE A 119 3.49 1.61 11.97
CA PHE A 119 2.37 0.94 11.32
C PHE A 119 1.12 1.83 11.30
N HIS A 120 0.48 1.91 10.14
CA HIS A 120 -0.75 2.67 9.93
C HIS A 120 -1.56 2.04 8.79
N GLN A 121 -2.81 2.48 8.66
CA GLN A 121 -3.57 2.33 7.42
C GLN A 121 -3.42 3.62 6.62
N GLU A 122 -3.27 3.48 5.31
CA GLU A 122 -3.11 4.62 4.41
C GLU A 122 -4.31 5.54 4.49
N MET A 123 -4.05 6.83 4.69
CA MET A 123 -5.08 7.85 4.83
C MET A 123 -6.18 7.52 5.87
N VAL A 124 -5.84 6.85 6.98
CA VAL A 124 -6.82 6.47 8.04
C VAL A 124 -7.50 7.67 8.74
N GLN A 125 -6.98 8.87 8.53
CA GLN A 125 -7.45 10.11 9.17
C GLN A 125 -8.30 10.98 8.23
N THR A 126 -8.62 10.50 7.02
CA THR A 126 -9.44 11.21 6.04
C THR A 126 -10.81 10.54 5.89
N LEU A 127 -11.80 11.29 5.39
CA LEU A 127 -13.15 10.78 5.13
C LEU A 127 -13.20 9.64 4.11
N GLN A 128 -12.29 9.68 3.15
CA GLN A 128 -12.14 8.67 2.11
C GLN A 128 -10.73 8.12 2.22
N SER A 129 -10.61 6.79 2.17
CA SER A 129 -9.34 6.07 2.18
C SER A 129 -9.30 5.10 1.00
N PRO A 130 -8.10 4.80 0.47
CA PRO A 130 -7.96 3.87 -0.64
C PRO A 130 -8.34 2.45 -0.21
N SER A 131 -9.12 1.77 -1.05
CA SER A 131 -9.50 0.37 -0.78
C SER A 131 -8.35 -0.62 -0.95
N LYS A 132 -7.34 -0.26 -1.76
CA LYS A 132 -6.19 -1.09 -2.14
C LYS A 132 -4.99 -0.18 -2.40
N LEU A 133 -3.80 -0.72 -2.18
CA LEU A 133 -2.53 -0.09 -2.50
C LEU A 133 -1.65 -1.08 -3.25
N LEU A 134 -0.89 -0.55 -4.20
CA LEU A 134 0.07 -1.32 -4.98
C LEU A 134 1.45 -0.69 -4.77
N PHE A 135 2.43 -1.51 -4.39
CA PHE A 135 3.81 -1.09 -4.22
C PHE A 135 4.69 -1.77 -5.26
N PHE A 136 5.72 -1.05 -5.70
CA PHE A 136 6.72 -1.53 -6.63
C PHE A 136 8.12 -1.13 -6.16
N CYS A 137 9.06 -2.07 -6.28
CA CYS A 137 10.46 -1.87 -5.99
C CYS A 137 11.22 -1.78 -7.31
N GLU A 138 11.46 -0.55 -7.78
CA GLU A 138 12.29 -0.31 -8.97
C GLU A 138 13.78 -0.55 -8.68
N VAL A 139 14.24 -0.13 -7.49
CA VAL A 139 15.62 -0.27 -7.03
C VAL A 139 15.63 -0.99 -5.70
N GLU A 140 16.29 -2.15 -5.64
CA GLU A 140 16.44 -2.91 -4.40
C GLU A 140 17.32 -2.13 -3.40
N PRO A 141 16.89 -1.99 -2.13
CA PRO A 141 17.68 -1.32 -1.11
C PRO A 141 18.94 -2.14 -0.76
N ALA A 142 20.06 -1.46 -0.51
CA ALA A 142 21.31 -2.12 -0.12
C ALA A 142 21.21 -2.85 1.23
N SER A 143 20.40 -2.34 2.15
CA SER A 143 20.11 -2.93 3.46
C SER A 143 18.85 -2.26 4.03
N GLY A 144 18.01 -3.03 4.73
CA GLY A 144 16.74 -2.52 5.27
C GLY A 144 15.79 -2.11 4.15
N GLY A 145 14.98 -1.07 4.38
CA GLY A 145 14.09 -0.50 3.36
C GLY A 145 12.92 -1.41 2.97
N GLU A 146 12.70 -2.51 3.70
CA GLU A 146 11.50 -3.32 3.49
C GLU A 146 10.24 -2.52 3.81
N THR A 147 9.10 -2.94 3.26
CA THR A 147 7.77 -2.43 3.64
C THR A 147 7.07 -3.50 4.49
N PRO A 148 7.18 -3.46 5.83
CA PRO A 148 6.52 -4.43 6.68
C PRO A 148 5.00 -4.28 6.55
N ILE A 149 4.30 -5.41 6.43
CA ILE A 149 2.84 -5.45 6.38
C ILE A 149 2.29 -6.33 7.50
N VAL A 150 1.11 -5.98 8.00
CA VAL A 150 0.43 -6.70 9.09
C VAL A 150 -1.08 -6.73 8.86
N LEU A 151 -1.73 -7.83 9.23
CA LEU A 151 -3.18 -7.95 9.19
C LEU A 151 -3.81 -7.20 10.38
N SER A 152 -4.49 -6.10 10.10
CA SER A 152 -5.11 -5.26 11.14
C SER A 152 -6.10 -6.03 12.04
N HIS A 153 -6.92 -6.93 11.48
CA HIS A 153 -7.85 -7.74 12.27
C HIS A 153 -7.14 -8.67 13.26
N ILE A 154 -5.98 -9.23 12.89
CA ILE A 154 -5.17 -10.06 13.80
C ILE A 154 -4.62 -9.22 14.96
N VAL A 155 -4.25 -7.96 14.71
CA VAL A 155 -3.85 -7.03 15.78
C VAL A 155 -5.02 -6.82 16.74
N TYR A 156 -6.22 -6.52 16.22
CA TYR A 156 -7.42 -6.35 17.05
C TYR A 156 -7.76 -7.61 17.86
N GLU A 157 -7.80 -8.78 17.22
CA GLU A 157 -8.08 -10.08 17.86
C GLU A 157 -7.09 -10.41 18.97
N ARG A 158 -5.83 -9.97 18.86
CA ARG A 158 -4.83 -10.12 19.93
C ARG A 158 -4.92 -9.04 20.99
N MET A 159 -5.26 -7.81 20.62
CA MET A 159 -5.40 -6.70 21.57
C MET A 159 -6.56 -6.94 22.53
N ARG A 160 -7.71 -7.40 22.02
CA ARG A 160 -8.94 -7.58 22.80
C ARG A 160 -8.80 -8.47 24.05
N PRO A 161 -8.23 -9.69 23.99
CA PRO A 161 -8.03 -10.52 25.18
C PRO A 161 -6.84 -10.08 26.04
N ASN A 162 -5.81 -9.44 25.47
CA ASN A 162 -4.62 -9.04 26.22
C ASN A 162 -4.79 -7.71 26.96
N TYR A 163 -5.62 -6.81 26.43
CA TYR A 163 -5.86 -5.46 26.98
C TYR A 163 -7.35 -5.08 26.90
N PRO A 164 -8.26 -5.85 27.51
CA PRO A 164 -9.70 -5.68 27.33
C PRO A 164 -10.21 -4.30 27.73
N GLU A 165 -9.80 -3.80 28.91
CA GLU A 165 -10.22 -2.47 29.40
C GLU A 165 -9.74 -1.33 28.49
N PHE A 166 -8.55 -1.49 27.87
CA PHE A 166 -8.02 -0.49 26.95
C PHE A 166 -8.82 -0.48 25.64
N VAL A 167 -9.12 -1.67 25.10
CA VAL A 167 -9.93 -1.80 23.87
C VAL A 167 -11.35 -1.26 24.10
N GLU A 168 -11.98 -1.57 25.24
CA GLU A 168 -13.30 -1.04 25.62
C GLU A 168 -13.27 0.50 25.66
N LYS A 169 -12.26 1.10 26.30
CA LYS A 169 -12.11 2.56 26.31
C LYS A 169 -11.93 3.15 24.90
N LEU A 170 -11.20 2.49 24.01
CA LEU A 170 -11.07 2.95 22.63
C LEU A 170 -12.40 2.88 21.87
N GLU A 171 -13.20 1.83 22.10
CA GLU A 171 -14.52 1.67 21.49
C GLU A 171 -15.51 2.73 22.01
N ASP A 172 -15.49 3.03 23.31
CA ASP A 172 -16.38 4.00 23.96
C ASP A 172 -15.99 5.46 23.69
N TYR A 173 -14.71 5.80 23.88
CA TYR A 173 -14.23 7.18 23.89
C TYR A 173 -13.55 7.61 22.59
N ARG A 174 -13.16 6.66 21.73
CA ARG A 174 -12.41 6.91 20.49
C ARG A 174 -11.07 7.62 20.77
N LEU A 175 -10.48 8.20 19.73
CA LEU A 175 -9.19 8.89 19.78
C LEU A 175 -9.34 10.35 19.36
N ILE A 176 -8.63 11.24 20.06
CA ILE A 176 -8.38 12.60 19.61
C ILE A 176 -6.94 12.67 19.13
N LEU A 177 -6.75 13.07 17.88
CA LEU A 177 -5.42 13.33 17.33
C LEU A 177 -5.21 14.83 17.27
N SER A 178 -4.09 15.29 17.82
CA SER A 178 -3.64 16.67 17.72
C SER A 178 -2.37 16.71 16.88
N ARG A 179 -2.40 17.46 15.77
CA ARG A 179 -1.23 17.74 14.94
C ARG A 179 -0.98 19.23 14.91
N PHE A 180 0.30 19.61 14.98
CA PHE A 180 0.75 20.97 14.78
C PHE A 180 1.40 21.04 13.40
N LEU A 181 0.83 21.85 12.51
CA LEU A 181 1.36 22.04 11.16
C LEU A 181 2.16 23.33 11.12
N GLY A 182 3.41 23.23 10.68
CA GLY A 182 4.30 24.37 10.51
C GLY A 182 3.86 25.33 9.41
N GLN A 183 4.54 26.46 9.31
CA GLN A 183 4.33 27.43 8.23
C GLN A 183 4.86 26.91 6.90
N ASP A 184 6.00 26.22 6.94
CA ASP A 184 6.73 25.67 5.80
C ASP A 184 7.04 24.19 6.06
N ASP A 185 7.32 23.44 5.00
CA ASP A 185 7.57 22.00 5.08
C ASP A 185 8.95 21.75 5.72
N ASP A 186 9.02 20.76 6.62
CA ASP A 186 10.24 20.32 7.29
C ASP A 186 10.66 18.93 6.80
N PRO A 187 11.63 18.84 5.88
CA PRO A 187 12.07 17.55 5.32
C PRO A 187 12.80 16.66 6.35
N SER A 188 13.16 17.19 7.52
CA SER A 188 13.78 16.40 8.59
C SER A 188 12.76 15.66 9.46
N SER A 189 11.47 15.95 9.30
CA SER A 189 10.39 15.38 10.11
C SER A 189 9.50 14.47 9.26
N PRO A 190 9.17 13.24 9.73
CA PRO A 190 8.26 12.33 9.02
C PRO A 190 6.80 12.82 8.98
N ILE A 191 6.48 13.87 9.75
CA ILE A 191 5.19 14.56 9.74
C ILE A 191 5.37 16.05 9.44
N GLY A 192 6.45 16.38 8.70
CA GLY A 192 6.91 17.75 8.48
C GLY A 192 6.07 18.58 7.51
N SER A 193 4.96 18.06 6.97
CA SER A 193 4.10 18.83 6.08
C SER A 193 3.52 20.07 6.77
N SER A 194 3.64 21.20 6.09
CA SER A 194 3.06 22.47 6.49
C SER A 194 1.55 22.49 6.31
N ARG A 195 0.91 23.51 6.89
CA ARG A 195 -0.51 23.81 6.63
C ARG A 195 -0.75 24.01 5.13
N LYS A 196 0.16 24.71 4.45
CA LYS A 196 0.01 25.08 3.04
C LYS A 196 -0.02 23.86 2.14
N SER A 197 0.93 22.95 2.33
CA SER A 197 1.05 21.71 1.56
C SER A 197 -0.10 20.76 1.88
N THR A 198 -0.43 20.60 3.17
CA THR A 198 -1.54 19.74 3.63
C THR A 198 -2.88 20.13 3.01
N PHE A 199 -3.21 21.41 3.00
CA PHE A 199 -4.50 21.89 2.49
C PHE A 199 -4.41 22.47 1.07
N SER A 200 -3.25 22.36 0.41
CA SER A 200 -2.95 22.92 -0.92
C SER A 200 -3.41 24.38 -1.07
N THR A 201 -3.14 25.22 -0.08
CA THR A 201 -3.54 26.64 -0.08
C THR A 201 -2.76 27.50 0.93
N ASP A 202 -2.39 28.69 0.50
CA ASP A 202 -1.82 29.72 1.39
C ASP A 202 -2.90 30.47 2.19
N ASN A 203 -4.17 30.40 1.79
CA ASN A 203 -5.24 31.12 2.47
C ASN A 203 -5.69 30.36 3.73
N LYS A 204 -5.65 31.02 4.89
CA LYS A 204 -6.01 30.42 6.17
C LYS A 204 -7.49 30.01 6.23
N SER A 205 -8.40 30.86 5.79
CA SER A 205 -9.84 30.57 5.82
C SER A 205 -10.21 29.40 4.90
N VAL A 206 -9.59 29.33 3.70
CA VAL A 206 -9.79 28.20 2.78
C VAL A 206 -9.23 26.91 3.39
N ALA A 207 -8.10 26.96 4.09
CA ALA A 207 -7.56 25.79 4.79
C ALA A 207 -8.47 25.32 5.92
N GLU A 208 -9.07 26.25 6.69
CA GLU A 208 -10.02 25.92 7.75
C GLU A 208 -11.31 25.30 7.19
N GLU A 209 -11.81 25.77 6.05
CA GLU A 209 -12.94 25.15 5.34
C GLU A 209 -12.60 23.74 4.82
N ARG A 210 -11.38 23.53 4.31
CA ARG A 210 -10.90 22.22 3.85
C ARG A 210 -10.58 21.25 4.98
N PHE A 211 -10.35 21.75 6.20
CA PHE A 211 -10.10 20.93 7.38
C PHE A 211 -11.37 20.23 7.89
N VAL A 212 -12.55 20.57 7.36
CA VAL A 212 -13.80 19.95 7.79
C VAL A 212 -13.85 18.49 7.31
N ILE A 213 -13.43 17.62 8.22
CA ILE A 213 -13.73 16.18 8.28
C ILE A 213 -15.22 15.99 8.50
#